data_AF-A0A9W3SK12-F1
#
_entry.id   AF-A0A9W3SK12-F1
#
_cell.length_a   1.000
_cell.length_b   1.000
_cell.length_c   1.000
_cell.angle_alpha   90.00
_cell.angle_beta   90.00
_cell.angle_gamma   90.00
#
_symmetry.space_group_name_H-M   'P 1'
#
loop_
_entity.id
_entity.type
_entity.pdbx_description
1 polymer ?
#
loop_
_entity_poly.entity_id
_entity_poly.type
_entity_poly.pdbx_seq_one_letter_code
_entity_poly.pdbx_strand_id
1 'polypeptide(L)'
;MTKLTSAQQALHQGLITLLNPKKINQVSIKELTQTSNVARSTFYAYYDNIDNLLEEIENTFIEKLNTLDQSIRDPATNNFTYFYEVLSYVKKIAICFQLY
;
A
#
# COMPACT_ATOMS: atom_id res chain seq x y z
N MET A 1 1.00 17.17 -1.03
CA MET A 1 0.47 15.98 -1.73
C MET A 1 -0.98 15.77 -1.33
N THR A 2 -1.82 15.31 -2.25
CA THR A 2 -3.27 15.18 -2.04
C THR A 2 -3.53 14.04 -1.07
N LYS A 3 -4.21 14.35 0.04
CA LYS A 3 -4.63 13.36 1.02
C LYS A 3 -5.53 12.31 0.35
N LEU A 4 -5.19 11.03 0.45
CA LEU A 4 -6.03 9.93 -0.06
C LEU A 4 -7.46 10.08 0.47
N THR A 5 -8.44 9.88 -0.40
CA THR A 5 -9.84 9.80 0.02
C THR A 5 -10.08 8.52 0.83
N SER A 6 -11.16 8.48 1.61
CA SER A 6 -11.55 7.27 2.35
C SER A 6 -11.78 6.07 1.42
N ALA A 7 -12.24 6.31 0.20
CA ALA A 7 -12.40 5.26 -0.81
C ALA A 7 -11.06 4.71 -1.29
N GLN A 8 -10.08 5.58 -1.59
CA GLN A 8 -8.73 5.15 -1.96
C GLN A 8 -8.07 4.37 -0.81
N GLN A 9 -8.21 4.83 0.43
CA GLN A 9 -7.70 4.12 1.62
C GLN A 9 -8.32 2.73 1.78
N ALA A 10 -9.63 2.59 1.56
CA ALA A 10 -10.31 1.29 1.60
C ALA A 10 -9.84 0.36 0.46
N LEU A 11 -9.60 0.91 -0.73
CA LEU A 11 -9.03 0.17 -1.87
C LEU A 11 -7.59 -0.30 -1.60
N HIS A 12 -6.76 0.57 -1.01
CA HIS A 12 -5.41 0.22 -0.56
C HIS A 12 -5.44 -0.97 0.40
N GLN A 13 -6.24 -0.86 1.46
CA GLN A 13 -6.34 -1.91 2.47
C GLN A 13 -6.92 -3.22 1.92
N GLY A 14 -7.90 -3.14 1.02
CA GLY A 14 -8.46 -4.32 0.36
C GLY A 14 -7.44 -5.03 -0.52
N LEU A 15 -6.65 -4.29 -1.30
CA LEU A 15 -5.62 -4.90 -2.15
C LEU A 15 -4.52 -5.55 -1.30
N ILE A 16 -4.01 -4.87 -0.28
CA ILE A 16 -3.02 -5.44 0.66
C ILE A 16 -3.55 -6.74 1.31
N THR A 17 -4.84 -6.77 1.64
CA THR A 17 -5.47 -7.96 2.23
C THR A 17 -5.53 -9.12 1.24
N LEU A 18 -5.87 -8.85 -0.02
CA LEU A 18 -5.97 -9.88 -1.06
C LEU A 18 -4.60 -10.43 -1.47
N LEU A 19 -3.57 -9.58 -1.49
CA LEU A 19 -2.20 -9.99 -1.80
C LEU A 19 -1.58 -10.92 -0.74
N ASN A 20 -2.26 -11.12 0.39
CA ASN A 20 -1.93 -12.15 1.36
C ASN A 20 -3.04 -13.22 1.38
N PRO A 21 -3.00 -14.30 0.56
CA PRO A 21 -1.80 -14.91 -0.05
C PRO A 21 -1.78 -14.89 -1.59
N LYS A 22 -2.59 -14.07 -2.26
CA LYS A 22 -2.73 -14.14 -3.72
C LYS A 22 -1.65 -13.35 -4.45
N LYS A 23 -1.30 -13.81 -5.65
CA LYS A 23 -0.53 -13.00 -6.59
C LYS A 23 -1.41 -11.91 -7.20
N ILE A 24 -0.81 -10.77 -7.57
CA ILE A 24 -1.52 -9.62 -8.13
C ILE A 24 -2.38 -9.99 -9.35
N ASN A 25 -1.87 -10.86 -10.22
CA ASN A 25 -2.56 -11.34 -11.42
C ASN A 25 -3.77 -12.26 -11.14
N GLN A 26 -3.97 -12.68 -9.89
CA GLN A 26 -5.12 -13.46 -9.44
C GLN A 26 -6.22 -12.58 -8.83
N VAL A 27 -5.92 -11.31 -8.57
CA VAL A 27 -6.90 -10.37 -8.00
C VAL A 27 -7.75 -9.82 -9.14
N SER A 28 -9.07 -9.87 -8.96
CA SER A 28 -10.01 -9.22 -9.88
C SER A 28 -10.55 -7.93 -9.29
N ILE A 29 -10.88 -6.96 -10.14
CA ILE A 29 -11.50 -5.70 -9.70
C ILE A 29 -12.81 -5.97 -8.94
N LYS A 30 -13.56 -7.01 -9.33
CA LYS A 30 -14.79 -7.41 -8.63
C LYS A 30 -14.49 -7.83 -7.20
N GLU A 31 -13.51 -8.69 -7.01
CA GLU A 31 -13.14 -9.18 -5.68
C GLU A 31 -12.60 -8.04 -4.82
N LEU A 32 -11.69 -7.22 -5.36
CA LEU A 32 -11.14 -6.05 -4.67
C LEU A 32 -12.25 -5.11 -4.18
N THR A 33 -13.17 -4.74 -5.05
CA THR A 33 -14.25 -3.80 -4.71
C THR A 33 -15.20 -4.38 -3.67
N GLN A 34 -15.43 -5.70 -3.68
CA GLN A 34 -16.17 -6.40 -2.62
C GLN A 34 -15.41 -6.40 -1.28
N THR A 35 -14.13 -6.75 -1.28
CA THR A 35 -13.28 -6.76 -0.07
C THR A 35 -13.15 -5.38 0.55
N SER A 36 -13.04 -4.34 -0.27
CA SER A 36 -12.91 -2.95 0.18
C SER A 36 -14.25 -2.30 0.56
N ASN A 37 -15.39 -2.95 0.28
CA ASN A 37 -16.72 -2.35 0.39
C ASN A 37 -16.82 -1.00 -0.37
N VAL A 38 -16.33 -0.99 -1.60
CA VAL A 38 -16.30 0.18 -2.49
C VAL A 38 -17.01 -0.17 -3.80
N ALA A 39 -17.78 0.76 -4.37
CA ALA A 39 -18.43 0.53 -5.65
C ALA A 39 -17.40 0.40 -6.79
N ARG A 40 -17.70 -0.45 -7.78
CA ARG A 40 -16.83 -0.66 -8.95
C ARG A 40 -16.62 0.62 -9.77
N SER A 41 -17.65 1.46 -9.88
CA SER A 41 -17.55 2.79 -10.49
C SER A 41 -16.58 3.71 -9.74
N THR A 42 -16.52 3.59 -8.41
CA THR A 42 -15.57 4.35 -7.59
C THR A 42 -14.14 3.88 -7.81
N PHE A 43 -13.89 2.58 -8.00
CA PHE A 43 -12.55 2.10 -8.39
C PHE A 43 -12.09 2.76 -9.69
N TYR A 44 -12.92 2.70 -10.74
CA TYR A 44 -12.59 3.27 -12.04
C TYR A 44 -12.58 4.82 -12.07
N ALA A 45 -13.06 5.48 -11.01
CA ALA A 45 -12.89 6.92 -10.86
C ALA A 45 -11.46 7.31 -10.44
N TYR A 46 -10.69 6.37 -9.89
CA TYR A 46 -9.32 6.60 -9.42
C TYR A 46 -8.26 5.81 -10.20
N TYR A 47 -8.60 4.62 -10.69
CA TYR A 47 -7.62 3.70 -11.30
C TYR A 47 -8.18 3.02 -12.55
N ASP A 48 -7.36 2.92 -13.60
CA ASP A 48 -7.74 2.20 -14.81
C ASP A 48 -7.67 0.67 -14.61
N ASN A 49 -6.71 0.22 -13.81
CA ASN A 49 -6.47 -1.18 -13.53
C ASN A 49 -5.85 -1.38 -12.12
N ILE A 50 -5.67 -2.64 -11.75
CA ILE A 50 -5.11 -3.03 -10.44
C ILE A 50 -3.65 -2.58 -10.28
N ASP A 51 -2.87 -2.54 -11.37
CA ASP A 51 -1.47 -2.16 -11.33
C ASP A 51 -1.31 -0.67 -10.97
N ASN A 52 -2.20 0.22 -11.44
CA ASN A 52 -2.19 1.63 -11.02
C ASN A 52 -2.44 1.80 -9.52
N LEU A 53 -3.34 1.01 -8.94
CA LEU A 53 -3.57 1.02 -7.49
C LEU A 53 -2.33 0.49 -6.74
N LEU A 54 -1.70 -0.57 -7.25
CA LEU A 54 -0.48 -1.11 -6.66
C LEU A 54 0.65 -0.07 -6.68
N GLU A 55 0.83 0.64 -7.79
CA GLU A 55 1.81 1.71 -7.93
C GLU A 55 1.57 2.85 -6.92
N GLU A 56 0.32 3.29 -6.70
CA GLU A 56 0.02 4.32 -5.70
C GLU A 56 0.33 3.82 -4.26
N ILE A 57 0.07 2.54 -3.98
CA ILE A 57 0.43 1.91 -2.70
C ILE A 57 1.96 1.90 -2.51
N GLU A 58 2.71 1.47 -3.52
CA GLU A 58 4.18 1.44 -3.50
C GLU A 58 4.76 2.85 -3.29
N ASN A 59 4.28 3.84 -4.05
CA ASN A 59 4.68 5.25 -3.90
C ASN A 59 4.37 5.78 -2.50
N THR A 60 3.17 5.48 -1.97
CA THR A 60 2.79 5.86 -0.60
C THR A 60 3.73 5.24 0.44
N PHE A 61 4.21 4.03 0.22
CA PHE A 61 5.20 3.41 1.11
C PHE A 61 6.58 4.05 1.00
N ILE A 62 7.07 4.30 -0.22
CA ILE A 62 8.36 4.96 -0.46
C ILE A 62 8.38 6.35 0.18
N GLU A 63 7.29 7.11 0.05
CA GLU A 63 7.17 8.41 0.70
C GLU A 63 7.23 8.32 2.22
N LYS A 64 6.52 7.34 2.83
CA LYS A 64 6.59 7.12 4.27
C LYS A 64 8.02 6.81 4.72
N LEU A 65 8.75 5.98 3.98
CA LEU A 65 10.16 5.70 4.25
C LEU A 65 11.01 6.98 4.18
N ASN A 66 10.82 7.82 3.16
CA ASN A 66 11.51 9.11 3.03
C ASN A 66 11.19 10.07 4.19
N THR A 67 9.96 10.09 4.69
CA THR A 67 9.59 10.91 5.86
C THR A 67 10.20 10.40 7.16
N LEU A 68 10.37 9.08 7.29
CA LEU A 68 11.00 8.48 8.45
C LEU A 68 12.51 8.78 8.47
N ASP A 69 13.19 8.77 7.32
CA ASP A 69 14.63 9.13 7.21
C ASP A 69 14.92 10.55 7.75
N GLN A 70 14.04 11.51 7.49
CA GLN A 70 14.18 12.88 7.98
C GLN A 70 14.10 12.99 9.52
N SER A 71 13.46 12.03 10.20
CA SER A 71 13.35 11.99 11.66
C SER A 71 14.55 11.37 12.39
N ILE A 72 15.46 10.70 11.66
CA ILE A 72 16.63 10.00 12.23
C ILE A 72 17.81 10.94 12.50
N ARG A 73 17.73 12.19 12.05
CA ARG A 73 18.76 13.20 12.38
C ARG A 73 18.80 13.59 13.86
N ASP A 74 17.88 13.08 14.69
CA ASP A 74 17.92 13.19 16.14
C ASP A 74 18.59 11.94 16.78
N PRO A 75 19.80 12.06 17.36
CA PRO A 75 20.53 10.95 18.00
C PRO A 75 19.80 10.27 19.16
N ALA A 76 18.74 10.90 19.70
CA ALA A 76 17.94 10.36 20.80
C ALA A 76 16.86 9.37 20.34
N THR A 77 16.56 9.32 19.04
CA THR A 77 15.50 8.46 18.50
C THR A 77 16.04 7.07 18.24
N ASN A 78 15.59 6.11 19.04
CA ASN A 78 16.08 4.74 19.10
C ASN A 78 16.14 4.09 17.70
N ASN A 79 17.34 3.98 17.11
CA ASN A 79 17.61 3.41 15.76
C ASN A 79 16.92 2.05 15.52
N PHE A 80 16.63 1.29 16.58
CA PHE A 80 15.87 0.05 16.50
C PHE A 80 14.40 0.23 16.09
N THR A 81 13.69 1.25 16.59
CA THR A 81 12.28 1.49 16.24
C THR A 81 12.15 1.78 14.74
N TYR A 82 12.99 2.67 14.23
CA TYR A 82 13.06 2.96 12.80
C TYR A 82 13.36 1.69 11.99
N PHE A 83 14.35 0.90 12.41
CA PHE A 83 14.69 -0.35 11.75
C PHE A 83 13.51 -1.33 11.70
N TYR A 84 12.76 -1.50 12.79
CA TYR A 84 11.56 -2.33 12.82
C TYR A 84 10.44 -1.81 11.93
N GLU A 85 10.24 -0.49 11.87
CA GLU A 85 9.25 0.13 10.99
C GLU A 85 9.61 -0.07 9.51
N VAL A 86 10.86 0.20 9.13
CA VAL A 86 11.37 -0.07 7.78
C VAL A 86 11.20 -1.56 7.44
N LEU A 87 11.61 -2.48 8.32
CA LEU A 87 11.42 -3.91 8.09
C LEU A 87 9.95 -4.31 7.97
N SER A 88 9.05 -3.70 8.74
CA SER A 88 7.61 -3.93 8.66
C SER A 88 7.05 -3.46 7.30
N TYR A 89 7.51 -2.30 6.82
CA TYR A 89 7.15 -1.78 5.50
C TYR A 89 7.72 -2.64 4.38
N VAL A 90 9.00 -3.01 4.44
CA VAL A 90 9.64 -3.92 3.48
C VAL A 90 8.93 -5.27 3.43
N LYS A 91 8.46 -5.81 4.57
CA LYS A 91 7.64 -7.04 4.60
C LYS A 91 6.28 -6.86 3.92
N LYS A 92 5.57 -5.75 4.18
CA LYS A 92 4.29 -5.44 3.51
C LYS A 92 4.46 -5.28 2.00
N ILE A 93 5.55 -4.61 1.62
CA ILE A 93 5.98 -4.44 0.24
C ILE A 93 6.32 -5.81 -0.39
N ALA A 94 7.09 -6.66 0.30
CA ALA A 94 7.45 -7.99 -0.18
C ALA A 94 6.24 -8.90 -0.41
N ILE A 95 5.18 -8.76 0.38
CA ILE A 95 3.89 -9.44 0.13
C ILE A 95 3.29 -8.97 -1.21
N CYS A 96 3.45 -7.70 -1.55
CA CYS A 96 3.01 -7.16 -2.84
C CYS A 96 3.92 -7.58 -4.01
N PHE A 97 5.22 -7.78 -3.75
CA PHE A 97 6.23 -8.21 -4.72
C PHE A 97 6.33 -9.74 -4.92
N GLN A 98 5.28 -10.53 -4.68
CA GLN A 98 5.24 -11.96 -5.08
C GLN A 98 5.24 -12.20 -6.61
N LEU A 99 5.82 -11.27 -7.37
CA LEU A 99 6.04 -11.31 -8.80
C LEU A 99 7.25 -12.17 -9.21
N TYR A 100 7.91 -12.85 -8.27
CA TYR A 100 8.90 -13.90 -8.56
C TYR A 100 8.56 -15.18 -7.79
#